data_AF-A0A4Y9T330-F1
#
_entry.id   AF-A0A4Y9T330-F1
#
_cell.length_a   1.000
_cell.length_b   1.000
_cell.length_c   1.000
_cell.angle_alpha   90.00
_cell.angle_beta   90.00
_cell.angle_gamma   90.00
#
_symmetry.space_group_name_H-M   'P 1'
#
loop_
_entity.id
_entity.type
_entity.pdbx_description
1 polymer ?
#
loop_
_entity_poly.entity_id
_entity_poly.type
_entity_poly.pdbx_seq_one_letter_code
_entity_poly.pdbx_strand_id
1 'polypeptide(L)'
;MTVNRKAPVEPVLEMDDIQGIAVPGFLKPHQTLIALRLPAGPAMAAAKAFLGKLADSISTGAETLADRRLRREQARAQGVRHVRREGRVLVGLGCSAPGLDALTPGASDIASPAFHIGLAGRSALLGDPTNKDAEGHPNNWLVGGPDNAPDLLVVLAGDHRDMVDQRAAALLAEIAQAGLTVLYQEKGDVRSDEWDGMNMRGHEHFGFDDGVSQPGIRGRASPRDDDYITERYLPPAIGRQASLYGLPGQDLIWPGEVVIGYPGSSPDPLLPGQVREPMPDWTRNGSFLVFRRLRQDVGLFWRTMRETAAELARHPGFEGMTDEKLAARVVGRWMSGAPVSRAPDADDVELGKERRANNQFRYDSDTPKLPVEGFDDNFPQAKADPAGITCPWAAHIRKVNVRDSGSDMGGSDATYTRRVLRIGVPFGAPLADRYATLADDPHNGNRGLLFLSVQVSIEDQFEFLQTRWMNDPTRPKTPAGHDLLVGQNPAAGEGRARGCVMFGSGLQQAGVSTKAEWIVPTGGGYFFLPSLSAIRTVLAQ
;
A
#
# COMPACT_ATOMS: atom_id res chain seq x y z
N MET A 1 -10.07 8.61 -36.33
CA MET A 1 -10.78 9.84 -35.92
C MET A 1 -10.56 10.05 -34.43
N THR A 2 -9.60 10.89 -34.06
CA THR A 2 -9.36 11.31 -32.68
C THR A 2 -10.47 12.29 -32.29
N VAL A 3 -11.56 11.77 -31.72
CA VAL A 3 -12.54 12.62 -31.05
C VAL A 3 -11.77 13.36 -29.97
N ASN A 4 -11.66 14.68 -30.11
CA ASN A 4 -11.06 15.57 -29.13
C ASN A 4 -11.98 15.59 -27.90
N ARG A 5 -11.97 14.50 -27.12
CA ARG A 5 -12.79 14.35 -25.92
C ARG A 5 -12.27 15.36 -24.91
N LYS A 6 -13.14 16.28 -24.50
CA LYS A 6 -12.88 17.25 -23.44
C LYS A 6 -12.39 16.51 -22.19
N ALA A 7 -11.43 17.11 -21.47
CA ALA A 7 -10.94 16.56 -20.21
C ALA A 7 -12.12 16.27 -19.25
N PRO A 8 -12.04 15.21 -18.42
CA PRO A 8 -13.10 14.89 -17.47
C PRO A 8 -13.33 16.04 -16.50
N VAL A 9 -14.60 16.26 -16.14
CA VAL A 9 -14.94 17.16 -15.04
C VAL A 9 -14.63 16.44 -13.73
N GLU A 10 -13.58 16.87 -13.05
CA GLU A 10 -13.16 16.28 -11.79
C GLU A 10 -13.93 16.91 -10.60
N PRO A 11 -14.42 16.09 -9.65
CA PRO A 11 -15.20 16.57 -8.51
C PRO A 11 -14.34 17.41 -7.56
N VAL A 12 -14.97 18.32 -6.84
CA VAL A 12 -14.34 18.99 -5.68
C VAL A 12 -14.60 18.10 -4.46
N LEU A 13 -13.55 17.75 -3.74
CA LEU A 13 -13.67 16.96 -2.52
C LEU A 13 -13.79 17.88 -1.29
N GLU A 14 -14.57 17.46 -0.31
CA GLU A 14 -14.74 18.13 0.99
C GLU A 14 -13.50 17.87 1.87
N MET A 15 -12.36 18.45 1.47
CA MET A 15 -11.05 18.15 2.04
C MET A 15 -10.91 18.50 3.54
N ASP A 16 -11.74 19.39 4.07
CA ASP A 16 -11.78 19.72 5.51
C ASP A 16 -12.54 18.70 6.36
N ASP A 17 -13.37 17.85 5.73
CA ASP A 17 -14.16 16.81 6.40
C ASP A 17 -13.52 15.41 6.26
N ILE A 18 -12.79 15.18 5.17
CA ILE A 18 -12.07 13.92 4.93
C ILE A 18 -10.80 13.87 5.80
N GLN A 19 -10.55 12.74 6.47
CA GLN A 19 -9.28 12.53 7.17
C GLN A 19 -8.11 12.49 6.18
N GLY A 20 -7.03 13.19 6.49
CA GLY A 20 -5.84 13.28 5.64
C GLY A 20 -5.12 11.96 5.38
N ILE A 21 -5.32 10.98 6.28
CA ILE A 21 -4.81 9.62 6.11
C ILE A 21 -5.48 8.89 4.95
N ALA A 22 -6.74 9.21 4.63
CA ALA A 22 -7.44 8.66 3.48
C ALA A 22 -7.06 9.40 2.19
N VAL A 23 -7.21 10.73 2.20
CA VAL A 23 -6.86 11.59 1.06
C VAL A 23 -6.13 12.83 1.56
N PRO A 24 -4.89 13.09 1.13
CA PRO A 24 -4.19 12.40 0.05
C PRO A 24 -3.28 11.24 0.55
N GLY A 25 -3.31 10.90 1.84
CA GLY A 25 -2.53 9.83 2.47
C GLY A 25 -1.36 10.29 3.36
N PHE A 26 -1.07 9.55 4.42
CA PHE A 26 0.08 9.81 5.31
C PHE A 26 1.37 9.21 4.75
N LEU A 27 2.00 9.91 3.83
CA LEU A 27 3.29 9.52 3.24
C LEU A 27 4.46 10.14 4.01
N LYS A 28 4.59 9.77 5.27
CA LYS A 28 5.57 10.32 6.23
C LYS A 28 6.62 9.28 6.64
N PRO A 29 7.86 9.71 6.94
CA PRO A 29 8.95 8.79 7.26
C PRO A 29 8.82 8.10 8.62
N HIS A 30 8.10 8.68 9.57
CA HIS A 30 7.96 8.14 10.92
C HIS A 30 6.48 8.03 11.26
N GLN A 31 6.07 6.88 11.79
CA GLN A 31 4.72 6.65 12.30
C GLN A 31 4.73 5.99 13.68
N THR A 32 3.69 6.25 14.46
CA THR A 32 3.35 5.49 15.66
C THR A 32 1.88 5.08 15.57
N LEU A 33 1.65 3.77 15.66
CA LEU A 33 0.31 3.18 15.69
C LEU A 33 -0.04 2.89 17.15
N ILE A 34 -1.23 3.29 17.59
CA ILE A 34 -1.75 3.02 18.93
C ILE A 34 -3.11 2.35 18.79
N ALA A 35 -3.19 1.09 19.21
CA ALA A 35 -4.42 0.30 19.17
C ALA A 35 -5.09 0.34 20.55
N LEU A 36 -6.37 0.69 20.58
CA LEU A 36 -7.11 1.00 21.80
C LEU A 36 -8.34 0.12 21.95
N ARG A 37 -8.74 -0.11 23.20
CA ARG A 37 -10.02 -0.67 23.59
C ARG A 37 -10.85 0.39 24.30
N LEU A 38 -12.11 0.50 23.91
CA LEU A 38 -13.08 1.38 24.54
C LEU A 38 -13.48 0.83 25.92
N PRO A 39 -13.73 1.71 26.91
CA PRO A 39 -14.31 1.28 28.17
C PRO A 39 -15.79 0.91 28.00
N ALA A 40 -16.32 0.09 28.91
CA ALA A 40 -17.73 -0.23 28.99
C ALA A 40 -18.46 0.60 30.06
N GLY A 41 -19.79 0.66 29.98
CA GLY A 41 -20.63 1.25 31.01
C GLY A 41 -20.44 2.77 31.16
N PRO A 42 -20.49 3.33 32.39
CA PRO A 42 -20.45 4.78 32.61
C PRO A 42 -19.20 5.50 32.06
N ALA A 43 -18.08 4.78 31.94
CA ALA A 43 -16.83 5.34 31.42
C ALA A 43 -16.87 5.62 29.90
N MET A 44 -17.86 5.07 29.17
CA MET A 44 -18.05 5.35 27.75
C MET A 44 -18.28 6.85 27.47
N ALA A 45 -18.94 7.57 28.38
CA ALA A 45 -19.16 9.01 28.22
C ALA A 45 -17.85 9.81 28.18
N ALA A 46 -16.86 9.43 29.00
CA ALA A 46 -15.54 10.05 28.98
C ALA A 46 -14.77 9.71 27.68
N ALA A 47 -14.89 8.47 27.20
CA ALA A 47 -14.29 8.06 25.93
C ALA A 47 -14.87 8.83 24.74
N LYS A 48 -16.20 9.01 24.68
CA LYS A 48 -16.87 9.81 23.65
C LYS A 48 -16.47 11.29 23.69
N ALA A 49 -16.40 11.87 24.89
CA ALA A 49 -15.89 13.23 25.07
C ALA A 49 -14.42 13.37 24.60
N PHE A 50 -13.60 12.34 24.83
CA PHE A 50 -12.24 12.28 24.29
C PHE A 50 -12.23 12.21 22.77
N LEU A 51 -13.07 11.39 22.13
CA LEU A 51 -13.19 11.34 20.67
C LEU A 51 -13.59 12.70 20.08
N GLY A 52 -14.49 13.43 20.74
CA GLY A 52 -14.84 14.80 20.35
C GLY A 52 -13.64 15.74 20.36
N LYS A 53 -12.82 15.70 21.40
CA LYS A 53 -11.56 16.48 21.48
C LYS A 53 -10.52 16.01 20.45
N LEU A 54 -10.42 14.70 20.24
CA LEU A 54 -9.49 14.12 19.27
C LEU A 54 -9.84 14.56 17.84
N ALA A 55 -11.13 14.74 17.53
CA ALA A 55 -11.60 15.23 16.23
C ALA A 55 -10.97 16.59 15.84
N ASP A 56 -10.68 17.45 16.82
CA ASP A 56 -10.01 18.74 16.58
C ASP A 56 -8.50 18.60 16.33
N SER A 57 -7.91 17.46 16.68
CA SER A 57 -6.50 17.13 16.43
C SER A 57 -6.30 16.27 15.19
N ILE A 58 -7.35 15.62 14.66
CA ILE A 58 -7.27 14.80 13.45
C ILE A 58 -6.95 15.70 12.26
N SER A 59 -5.93 15.31 11.51
CA SER A 59 -5.47 16.10 10.37
C SER A 59 -6.42 15.93 9.19
N THR A 60 -6.87 17.04 8.63
CA THR A 60 -7.77 17.02 7.48
C THR A 60 -7.00 16.70 6.19
N GLY A 61 -7.75 16.36 5.14
CA GLY A 61 -7.22 16.24 3.80
C GLY A 61 -6.60 17.54 3.29
N ALA A 62 -7.19 18.69 3.61
CA ALA A 62 -6.69 20.00 3.23
C ALA A 62 -5.33 20.29 3.88
N GLU A 63 -5.21 20.07 5.19
CA GLU A 63 -3.96 20.25 5.94
C GLU A 63 -2.85 19.32 5.45
N THR A 64 -3.20 18.05 5.20
CA THR A 64 -2.25 17.04 4.75
C THR A 64 -1.77 17.32 3.31
N LEU A 65 -2.67 17.81 2.44
CA LEU A 65 -2.31 18.21 1.07
C LEU A 65 -1.43 19.46 1.06
N ALA A 66 -1.73 20.47 1.89
CA ALA A 66 -0.91 21.66 2.05
C ALA A 66 0.49 21.31 2.55
N ASP A 67 0.58 20.49 3.61
CA ASP A 67 1.84 19.98 4.15
C ASP A 67 2.68 19.29 3.06
N ARG A 68 2.06 18.42 2.26
CA ARG A 68 2.70 17.69 1.15
C ARG A 68 3.19 18.63 0.05
N ARG A 69 2.38 19.60 -0.38
CA ARG A 69 2.72 20.55 -1.44
C ARG A 69 3.90 21.42 -1.01
N LEU A 70 3.86 21.96 0.21
CA LEU A 70 4.97 22.74 0.76
C LEU A 70 6.28 21.93 0.82
N ARG A 71 6.22 20.66 1.22
CA ARG A 71 7.40 19.78 1.23
C ARG A 71 7.98 19.62 -0.18
N ARG A 72 7.13 19.41 -1.18
CA ARG A 72 7.54 19.24 -2.59
C ARG A 72 8.13 20.51 -3.17
N GLU A 73 7.52 21.65 -2.88
CA GLU A 73 8.02 22.97 -3.30
C GLU A 73 9.43 23.22 -2.76
N GLN A 74 9.63 23.03 -1.45
CA GLN A 74 10.95 23.16 -0.82
C GLN A 74 11.97 22.18 -1.41
N ALA A 75 11.55 20.94 -1.67
CA ALA A 75 12.41 19.91 -2.28
C ALA A 75 12.86 20.30 -3.69
N ARG A 76 11.94 20.85 -4.51
CA ARG A 76 12.27 21.38 -5.84
C ARG A 76 13.22 22.57 -5.74
N ALA A 77 12.96 23.51 -4.85
CA ALA A 77 13.79 24.70 -4.67
C ALA A 77 15.24 24.35 -4.27
N GLN A 78 15.43 23.26 -3.52
CA GLN A 78 16.74 22.78 -3.08
C GLN A 78 17.36 21.72 -4.01
N GLY A 79 16.63 21.23 -5.02
CA GLY A 79 17.11 20.17 -5.91
C GLY A 79 17.32 18.81 -5.23
N VAL A 80 16.60 18.51 -4.14
CA VAL A 80 16.75 17.28 -3.35
C VAL A 80 15.46 16.44 -3.33
N ARG A 81 15.57 15.12 -3.12
CA ARG A 81 14.39 14.23 -2.97
C ARG A 81 13.71 14.39 -1.59
N HIS A 82 14.49 14.73 -0.57
CA HIS A 82 14.05 14.86 0.82
C HIS A 82 14.59 16.16 1.44
N VAL A 83 13.70 16.94 2.03
CA VAL A 83 14.03 18.18 2.74
C VAL A 83 13.83 17.97 4.23
N ARG A 84 14.77 18.47 5.04
CA ARG A 84 14.61 18.61 6.48
C ARG A 84 13.93 19.95 6.77
N ARG A 85 12.77 19.93 7.43
CA ARG A 85 11.98 21.12 7.79
C ARG A 85 11.30 20.92 9.13
N GLU A 86 10.84 21.98 9.79
CA GLU A 86 9.85 21.82 10.87
C GLU A 86 8.57 21.23 10.27
N GLY A 87 8.21 20.03 10.71
CA GLY A 87 7.07 19.28 10.19
C GLY A 87 5.93 19.27 11.20
N ARG A 88 4.69 19.08 10.71
CA ARG A 88 3.55 18.79 11.58
C ARG A 88 3.45 17.28 11.82
N VAL A 89 3.00 16.89 13.02
CA VAL A 89 2.53 15.52 13.27
C VAL A 89 1.09 15.42 12.81
N LEU A 90 0.85 14.55 11.84
CA LEU A 90 -0.48 14.24 11.33
C LEU A 90 -1.11 13.15 12.19
N VAL A 91 -2.42 13.22 12.41
CA VAL A 91 -3.18 12.27 13.24
C VAL A 91 -4.38 11.76 12.46
N GLY A 92 -4.56 10.44 12.43
CA GLY A 92 -5.72 9.77 11.85
C GLY A 92 -6.32 8.76 12.83
N LEU A 93 -7.62 8.51 12.70
CA LEU A 93 -8.41 7.61 13.55
C LEU A 93 -9.19 6.61 12.69
N GLY A 94 -8.96 5.33 12.92
CA GLY A 94 -9.80 4.24 12.43
C GLY A 94 -10.58 3.58 13.56
N CYS A 95 -11.81 3.15 13.27
CA CYS A 95 -12.69 2.42 14.20
C CYS A 95 -13.00 1.04 13.62
N SER A 96 -12.81 -0.03 14.38
CA SER A 96 -13.25 -1.37 13.96
C SER A 96 -14.78 -1.50 14.04
N ALA A 97 -15.36 -2.55 13.46
CA ALA A 97 -16.80 -2.76 13.53
C ALA A 97 -17.31 -2.87 14.99
N PRO A 98 -16.70 -3.68 15.89
CA PRO A 98 -17.08 -3.68 17.31
C PRO A 98 -16.93 -2.32 17.99
N GLY A 99 -15.88 -1.57 17.62
CA GLY A 99 -15.68 -0.21 18.14
C GLY A 99 -16.79 0.75 17.72
N LEU A 100 -17.25 0.68 16.47
CA LEU A 100 -18.38 1.49 15.99
C LEU A 100 -19.70 1.06 16.62
N ASP A 101 -19.96 -0.25 16.76
CA ASP A 101 -21.16 -0.78 17.41
C ASP A 101 -21.26 -0.30 18.88
N ALA A 102 -20.12 -0.17 19.56
CA ALA A 102 -20.07 0.37 20.91
C ALA A 102 -20.32 1.89 20.98
N LEU A 103 -20.03 2.62 19.89
CA LEU A 103 -20.11 4.09 19.86
C LEU A 103 -21.47 4.60 19.34
N THR A 104 -22.07 3.94 18.34
CA THR A 104 -23.28 4.44 17.68
C THR A 104 -24.20 3.31 17.23
N PRO A 105 -25.53 3.46 17.35
CA PRO A 105 -26.47 2.60 16.64
C PRO A 105 -26.32 2.76 15.11
N GLY A 106 -26.67 1.72 14.35
CA GLY A 106 -26.65 1.72 12.89
C GLY A 106 -25.27 1.46 12.27
N ALA A 107 -24.21 1.30 13.06
CA ALA A 107 -22.89 0.89 12.54
C ALA A 107 -22.93 -0.46 11.79
N SER A 108 -23.83 -1.36 12.21
CA SER A 108 -24.10 -2.64 11.55
C SER A 108 -24.58 -2.51 10.10
N ASP A 109 -25.12 -1.35 9.70
CA ASP A 109 -25.65 -1.12 8.35
C ASP A 109 -24.54 -0.76 7.34
N ILE A 110 -23.30 -0.57 7.79
CA ILE A 110 -22.15 -0.38 6.90
C ILE A 110 -22.05 -1.58 5.94
N ALA A 111 -22.10 -1.32 4.64
CA ALA A 111 -22.18 -2.37 3.62
C ALA A 111 -20.81 -3.02 3.32
N SER A 112 -20.17 -3.64 4.33
CA SER A 112 -18.95 -4.44 4.15
C SER A 112 -18.95 -5.67 5.08
N PRO A 113 -19.29 -6.86 4.57
CA PRO A 113 -19.17 -8.10 5.33
C PRO A 113 -17.76 -8.37 5.87
N ALA A 114 -16.71 -8.05 5.10
CA ALA A 114 -15.34 -8.24 5.56
C ALA A 114 -15.02 -7.36 6.78
N PHE A 115 -15.43 -6.08 6.75
CA PHE A 115 -15.27 -5.17 7.87
C PHE A 115 -15.94 -5.70 9.15
N HIS A 116 -17.18 -6.18 9.04
CA HIS A 116 -17.94 -6.72 10.18
C HIS A 116 -17.36 -8.02 10.74
N ILE A 117 -16.88 -8.91 9.88
CA ILE A 117 -16.22 -10.16 10.32
C ILE A 117 -14.86 -9.83 10.97
N GLY A 118 -14.19 -8.77 10.51
CA GLY A 118 -12.88 -8.36 10.98
C GLY A 118 -11.74 -9.24 10.44
N LEU A 119 -10.52 -8.70 10.44
CA LEU A 119 -9.35 -9.34 9.82
C LEU A 119 -9.07 -10.74 10.37
N ALA A 120 -9.13 -10.96 11.69
CA ALA A 120 -8.85 -12.27 12.27
C ALA A 120 -9.85 -13.34 11.78
N GLY A 121 -11.14 -12.99 11.66
CA GLY A 121 -12.16 -13.88 11.10
C GLY A 121 -11.98 -14.13 9.59
N ARG A 122 -11.27 -13.24 8.89
CA ARG A 122 -10.93 -13.36 7.46
C ARG A 122 -9.54 -13.97 7.20
N SER A 123 -8.73 -14.22 8.23
CA SER A 123 -7.34 -14.69 8.11
C SER A 123 -7.19 -15.95 7.25
N ALA A 124 -8.02 -16.98 7.46
CA ALA A 124 -7.98 -18.22 6.69
C ALA A 124 -8.30 -17.99 5.20
N LEU A 125 -9.22 -17.07 4.88
CA LEU A 125 -9.52 -16.68 3.50
C LEU A 125 -8.30 -16.02 2.84
N LEU A 126 -7.60 -15.14 3.57
CA LEU A 126 -6.38 -14.48 3.11
C LEU A 126 -5.20 -15.45 2.90
N GLY A 127 -5.33 -16.69 3.38
CA GLY A 127 -4.30 -17.71 3.31
C GLY A 127 -3.30 -17.66 4.46
N ASP A 128 -3.61 -16.93 5.54
CA ASP A 128 -2.77 -16.91 6.74
C ASP A 128 -2.63 -18.34 7.33
N PRO A 129 -1.54 -18.65 8.06
CA PRO A 129 -1.34 -19.97 8.64
C PRO A 129 -2.52 -20.44 9.52
N THR A 130 -3.02 -21.64 9.25
CA THR A 130 -4.14 -22.26 10.00
C THR A 130 -3.69 -23.24 11.09
N ASN A 131 -2.41 -23.59 11.12
CA ASN A 131 -1.84 -24.33 12.24
C ASN A 131 -1.73 -23.40 13.46
N LYS A 132 -2.36 -23.76 14.58
CA LYS A 132 -2.36 -22.97 15.82
C LYS A 132 -0.97 -22.71 16.40
N ASP A 133 0.00 -23.58 16.11
CA ASP A 133 1.38 -23.43 16.59
C ASP A 133 2.21 -22.51 15.68
N ALA A 134 1.70 -22.14 14.50
CA ALA A 134 2.42 -21.26 13.58
C ALA A 134 2.36 -19.81 14.07
N GLU A 135 3.49 -19.11 13.99
CA GLU A 135 3.59 -17.68 14.34
C GLU A 135 2.51 -16.83 13.66
N GLY A 136 2.22 -17.12 12.37
CA GLY A 136 1.26 -16.34 11.59
C GLY A 136 -0.22 -16.61 11.87
N HIS A 137 -0.54 -17.56 12.76
CA HIS A 137 -1.92 -17.88 13.12
C HIS A 137 -2.55 -16.75 13.96
N PRO A 138 -3.83 -16.38 13.76
CA PRO A 138 -4.47 -15.27 14.45
C PRO A 138 -4.45 -15.32 15.98
N ASN A 139 -4.39 -16.52 16.58
CA ASN A 139 -4.25 -16.66 18.04
C ASN A 139 -2.89 -16.20 18.58
N ASN A 140 -1.86 -16.14 17.73
CA ASN A 140 -0.51 -15.75 18.09
C ASN A 140 -0.19 -14.30 17.68
N TRP A 141 -1.17 -13.59 17.11
CA TRP A 141 -0.99 -12.20 16.70
C TRP A 141 -0.79 -11.29 17.91
N LEU A 142 0.18 -10.38 17.78
CA LEU A 142 0.50 -9.38 18.80
C LEU A 142 -0.62 -8.34 18.98
N VAL A 143 -1.43 -8.14 17.94
CA VAL A 143 -2.57 -7.23 17.92
C VAL A 143 -3.62 -7.71 16.92
N GLY A 144 -4.90 -7.58 17.25
CA GLY A 144 -5.96 -7.88 16.30
C GLY A 144 -6.39 -9.34 16.21
N GLY A 145 -5.79 -10.22 17.00
CA GLY A 145 -6.25 -11.58 17.20
C GLY A 145 -7.53 -11.63 18.06
N PRO A 146 -8.10 -12.83 18.28
CA PRO A 146 -9.39 -12.99 18.96
C PRO A 146 -9.48 -12.32 20.34
N ASP A 147 -8.39 -12.32 21.11
CA ASP A 147 -8.37 -11.82 22.50
C ASP A 147 -7.87 -10.37 22.62
N ASN A 148 -7.21 -9.84 21.59
CA ASN A 148 -6.57 -8.51 21.56
C ASN A 148 -7.01 -7.67 20.35
N ALA A 149 -8.23 -7.88 19.86
CA ALA A 149 -8.85 -7.06 18.82
C ALA A 149 -9.07 -5.62 19.31
N PRO A 150 -8.56 -4.60 18.58
CA PRO A 150 -8.77 -3.21 18.94
C PRO A 150 -10.10 -2.66 18.45
N ASP A 151 -10.66 -1.74 19.23
CA ASP A 151 -11.84 -0.96 18.86
C ASP A 151 -11.45 0.25 18.01
N LEU A 152 -10.30 0.86 18.33
CA LEU A 152 -9.78 2.03 17.63
C LEU A 152 -8.30 1.83 17.27
N LEU A 153 -7.89 2.42 16.15
CA LEU A 153 -6.50 2.55 15.75
C LEU A 153 -6.19 4.03 15.49
N VAL A 154 -5.31 4.61 16.29
CA VAL A 154 -4.78 5.95 16.04
C VAL A 154 -3.44 5.82 15.33
N VAL A 155 -3.28 6.57 14.23
CA VAL A 155 -2.02 6.65 13.47
C VAL A 155 -1.48 8.07 13.58
N LEU A 156 -0.31 8.21 14.19
CA LEU A 156 0.46 9.44 14.21
C LEU A 156 1.58 9.35 13.18
N ALA A 157 1.77 10.40 12.38
CA ALA A 157 2.73 10.38 11.28
C ALA A 157 3.45 11.72 11.14
N GLY A 158 4.78 11.74 11.03
CA GLY A 158 5.55 12.98 11.02
C GLY A 158 6.88 12.89 10.27
N ASP A 159 7.46 14.06 9.98
CA ASP A 159 8.76 14.16 9.29
C ASP A 159 9.94 13.87 10.24
N HIS A 160 9.75 14.01 11.55
CA HIS A 160 10.74 13.71 12.59
C HIS A 160 10.18 12.81 13.67
N ARG A 161 10.99 11.85 14.11
CA ARG A 161 10.57 10.84 15.07
C ARG A 161 10.33 11.38 16.47
N ASP A 162 11.15 12.32 16.93
CA ASP A 162 11.02 12.97 18.23
C ASP A 162 9.68 13.72 18.38
N MET A 163 9.23 14.42 17.33
CA MET A 163 7.93 15.08 17.32
C MET A 163 6.77 14.09 17.39
N VAL A 164 6.86 12.98 16.66
CA VAL A 164 5.86 11.90 16.72
C VAL A 164 5.81 11.28 18.11
N ASP A 165 6.98 10.99 18.70
CA ASP A 165 7.09 10.43 20.05
C ASP A 165 6.52 11.39 21.12
N GLN A 166 6.79 12.69 21.01
CA GLN A 166 6.22 13.71 21.90
C GLN A 166 4.69 13.78 21.80
N ARG A 167 4.13 13.81 20.58
CA ARG A 167 2.67 13.84 20.41
C ARG A 167 2.03 12.52 20.86
N ALA A 168 2.67 11.38 20.61
CA ALA A 168 2.19 10.07 21.06
C ALA A 168 2.17 10.01 22.60
N ALA A 169 3.22 10.48 23.28
CA ALA A 169 3.27 10.54 24.74
C ALA A 169 2.15 11.43 25.33
N ALA A 170 1.92 12.61 24.74
CA ALA A 170 0.81 13.48 25.14
C ALA A 170 -0.55 12.80 24.94
N LEU A 171 -0.75 12.15 23.80
CA LEU A 171 -2.00 11.45 23.50
C LEU A 171 -2.23 10.26 24.44
N LEU A 172 -1.19 9.50 24.80
CA LEU A 172 -1.29 8.39 25.77
C LEU A 172 -1.76 8.88 27.15
N ALA A 173 -1.32 10.07 27.58
CA ALA A 173 -1.81 10.68 28.81
C ALA A 173 -3.30 11.07 28.72
N GLU A 174 -3.75 11.61 27.58
CA GLU A 174 -5.16 11.92 27.32
C GLU A 174 -6.03 10.64 27.29
N ILE A 175 -5.56 9.57 26.64
CA ILE A 175 -6.20 8.25 26.56
C ILE A 175 -6.42 7.66 27.95
N ALA A 176 -5.39 7.71 28.80
CA ALA A 176 -5.47 7.20 30.18
C ALA A 176 -6.50 7.97 31.02
N GLN A 177 -6.57 9.30 30.87
CA GLN A 177 -7.57 10.13 31.55
C GLN A 177 -9.00 9.85 31.09
N ALA A 178 -9.17 9.46 29.82
CA ALA A 178 -10.46 9.13 29.23
C ALA A 178 -10.93 7.70 29.54
N GLY A 179 -10.10 6.89 30.20
CA GLY A 179 -10.41 5.51 30.58
C GLY A 179 -10.33 4.48 29.44
N LEU A 180 -9.70 4.84 28.31
CA LEU A 180 -9.41 3.88 27.25
C LEU A 180 -8.19 3.02 27.62
N THR A 181 -8.18 1.76 27.17
CA THR A 181 -7.06 0.85 27.40
C THR A 181 -6.18 0.78 26.15
N VAL A 182 -4.87 0.97 26.32
CA VAL A 182 -3.89 0.73 25.25
C VAL A 182 -3.63 -0.77 25.14
N LEU A 183 -4.01 -1.37 24.02
CA LEU A 183 -3.77 -2.80 23.75
C LEU A 183 -2.40 -3.04 23.13
N TYR A 184 -1.97 -2.13 22.26
CA TYR A 184 -0.76 -2.28 21.47
C TYR A 184 -0.25 -0.92 21.01
N GLN A 185 1.06 -0.79 20.91
CA GLN A 185 1.73 0.37 20.34
C GLN A 185 2.93 -0.11 19.53
N GLU A 186 3.08 0.41 18.31
CA GLU A 186 4.23 0.08 17.46
C GLU A 186 4.75 1.33 16.74
N LYS A 187 6.07 1.37 16.62
CA LYS A 187 6.81 2.44 15.97
C LYS A 187 7.29 1.96 14.61
N GLY A 188 7.00 2.73 13.58
CA GLY A 188 7.47 2.48 12.22
C GLY A 188 8.33 3.62 11.72
N ASP A 189 9.44 3.30 11.07
CA ASP A 189 10.39 4.25 10.53
C ASP A 189 10.85 3.81 9.15
N VAL A 190 11.02 4.77 8.24
CA VAL A 190 11.84 4.53 7.04
C VAL A 190 13.25 4.14 7.47
N ARG A 191 13.82 3.19 6.74
CA ARG A 191 15.19 2.75 6.95
C ARG A 191 16.19 3.91 6.84
N SER A 192 17.30 3.78 7.57
CA SER A 192 18.39 4.76 7.62
C SER A 192 19.77 4.13 7.46
N ASP A 193 19.80 2.80 7.32
CA ASP A 193 20.99 2.02 7.06
C ASP A 193 21.37 2.02 5.58
N GLU A 194 22.49 1.38 5.28
CA GLU A 194 23.03 1.21 3.93
C GLU A 194 23.26 -0.26 3.62
N TRP A 195 23.05 -0.63 2.37
CA TRP A 195 23.36 -1.96 1.87
C TRP A 195 24.23 -1.89 0.64
N ASP A 196 25.43 -2.48 0.71
CA ASP A 196 26.38 -2.48 -0.42
C ASP A 196 26.60 -1.06 -1.02
N GLY A 197 26.61 -0.04 -0.15
CA GLY A 197 26.76 1.37 -0.52
C GLY A 197 25.48 2.08 -1.01
N MET A 198 24.33 1.39 -1.05
CA MET A 198 23.03 1.97 -1.36
C MET A 198 22.30 2.42 -0.08
N ASN A 199 21.82 3.65 -0.07
CA ASN A 199 20.99 4.19 1.01
C ASN A 199 19.60 3.53 1.00
N MET A 200 19.23 2.88 2.10
CA MET A 200 17.97 2.13 2.22
C MET A 200 16.76 3.01 2.57
N ARG A 201 16.91 4.34 2.66
CA ARG A 201 15.77 5.24 2.89
C ARG A 201 14.73 5.10 1.77
N GLY A 202 13.50 4.77 2.16
CA GLY A 202 12.39 4.49 1.23
C GLY A 202 12.25 3.01 0.86
N HIS A 203 13.23 2.19 1.21
CA HIS A 203 13.22 0.75 0.94
C HIS A 203 12.56 -0.01 2.11
N GLU A 204 11.88 -1.11 1.80
CA GLU A 204 11.42 -2.08 2.79
C GLU A 204 12.57 -3.01 3.24
N HIS A 205 12.32 -3.97 4.15
CA HIS A 205 13.41 -4.74 4.77
C HIS A 205 14.09 -5.75 3.86
N PHE A 206 13.45 -6.23 2.80
CA PHE A 206 14.13 -7.02 1.76
C PHE A 206 15.02 -6.16 0.86
N GLY A 207 14.96 -4.83 0.96
CA GLY A 207 15.82 -3.86 0.28
C GLY A 207 15.27 -3.28 -1.01
N PHE A 208 13.96 -3.34 -1.27
CA PHE A 208 13.33 -2.77 -2.47
C PHE A 208 12.71 -1.39 -2.20
N ASP A 209 12.95 -0.40 -3.09
CA ASP A 209 12.32 0.93 -3.01
C ASP A 209 10.79 0.77 -3.06
N ASP A 210 10.11 1.17 -1.99
CA ASP A 210 8.66 1.05 -1.86
C ASP A 210 7.98 2.44 -2.00
N GLY A 211 6.66 2.42 -2.22
CA GLY A 211 5.87 3.63 -2.45
C GLY A 211 6.09 4.26 -3.84
N VAL A 212 6.81 3.57 -4.74
CA VAL A 212 7.07 4.05 -6.12
C VAL A 212 5.78 4.22 -6.91
N SER A 213 4.91 3.20 -6.92
CA SER A 213 3.66 3.19 -7.69
C SER A 213 2.45 3.30 -6.76
N GLN A 214 1.85 4.48 -6.75
CA GLN A 214 0.57 4.78 -6.08
C GLN A 214 -0.42 5.27 -7.12
N PRO A 215 -1.72 4.91 -7.04
CA PRO A 215 -2.71 5.58 -7.88
C PRO A 215 -2.71 7.08 -7.58
N GLY A 216 -2.85 7.90 -8.61
CA GLY A 216 -3.20 9.30 -8.43
C GLY A 216 -4.71 9.42 -8.24
N ILE A 217 -5.15 10.23 -7.29
CA ILE A 217 -6.57 10.47 -7.04
C ILE A 217 -7.01 11.64 -7.92
N ARG A 218 -8.05 11.43 -8.74
CA ARG A 218 -8.78 12.50 -9.44
C ARG A 218 -9.58 13.32 -8.44
N GLY A 219 -9.71 14.60 -8.71
CA GLY A 219 -10.44 15.55 -7.89
C GLY A 219 -9.65 16.82 -7.63
N ARG A 220 -10.39 17.83 -7.19
CA ARG A 220 -9.88 19.15 -6.84
C ARG A 220 -10.07 19.40 -5.35
N ALA A 221 -9.11 20.07 -4.73
CA ALA A 221 -9.16 20.42 -3.32
C ALA A 221 -10.00 21.67 -3.04
N SER A 222 -10.31 22.45 -4.09
CA SER A 222 -11.21 23.61 -4.04
C SER A 222 -11.95 23.78 -5.39
N PRO A 223 -12.91 24.72 -5.48
CA PRO A 223 -13.58 25.05 -6.74
C PRO A 223 -12.68 25.61 -7.85
N ARG A 224 -11.41 25.93 -7.56
CA ARG A 224 -10.45 26.38 -8.58
C ARG A 224 -10.12 25.27 -9.57
N ASP A 225 -9.97 25.58 -10.84
CA ASP A 225 -9.75 24.59 -11.90
C ASP A 225 -8.35 23.94 -11.86
N ASP A 226 -7.37 24.63 -11.29
CA ASP A 226 -5.96 24.21 -11.20
C ASP A 226 -5.60 23.49 -9.90
N ASP A 227 -6.51 23.45 -8.92
CA ASP A 227 -6.24 22.96 -7.57
C ASP A 227 -6.45 21.44 -7.44
N TYR A 228 -5.74 20.66 -8.25
CA TYR A 228 -5.85 19.20 -8.26
C TYR A 228 -5.26 18.54 -7.01
N ILE A 229 -5.94 17.51 -6.49
CA ILE A 229 -5.43 16.66 -5.39
C ILE A 229 -4.11 15.99 -5.78
N THR A 230 -4.08 15.43 -6.99
CA THR A 230 -2.86 14.89 -7.60
C THR A 230 -2.33 15.87 -8.63
N GLU A 231 -1.07 16.25 -8.54
CA GLU A 231 -0.45 17.15 -9.51
C GLU A 231 -0.46 16.56 -10.94
N ARG A 232 -0.52 17.43 -11.95
CA ARG A 232 -0.53 17.08 -13.37
C ARG A 232 0.79 17.53 -14.00
N TYR A 233 1.67 16.57 -14.28
CA TYR A 233 3.00 16.83 -14.85
C TYR A 233 3.05 16.78 -16.38
N LEU A 234 2.01 16.22 -16.99
CA LEU A 234 1.92 16.06 -18.44
C LEU A 234 1.24 17.29 -19.06
N PRO A 235 1.77 17.82 -20.19
CA PRO A 235 1.20 18.99 -20.83
C PRO A 235 -0.17 18.66 -21.43
N PRO A 236 -1.19 19.55 -21.34
CA PRO A 236 -2.52 19.30 -21.91
C PRO A 236 -2.53 18.93 -23.40
N ALA A 237 -1.52 19.37 -24.16
CA ALA A 237 -1.37 19.12 -25.59
C ALA A 237 -1.28 17.64 -25.98
N ILE A 238 -0.90 16.73 -25.07
CA ILE A 238 -0.89 15.28 -25.36
C ILE A 238 -2.25 14.60 -25.15
N GLY A 239 -3.32 15.37 -24.95
CA GLY A 239 -4.70 14.90 -25.00
C GLY A 239 -5.02 13.83 -23.95
N ARG A 240 -5.55 12.68 -24.41
CA ARG A 240 -6.03 11.60 -23.53
C ARG A 240 -5.01 11.20 -22.46
N GLN A 241 -3.73 11.11 -22.80
CA GLN A 241 -2.67 10.71 -21.88
C GLN A 241 -2.52 11.69 -20.70
N ALA A 242 -2.63 13.00 -20.94
CA ALA A 242 -2.57 14.01 -19.87
C ALA A 242 -3.75 13.90 -18.90
N SER A 243 -4.89 13.39 -19.37
CA SER A 243 -6.05 13.12 -18.52
C SER A 243 -5.98 11.76 -17.82
N LEU A 244 -5.16 10.80 -18.26
CA LEU A 244 -5.05 9.48 -17.64
C LEU A 244 -4.04 9.42 -16.51
N TYR A 245 -3.03 10.30 -16.53
CA TYR A 245 -1.84 10.15 -15.70
C TYR A 245 -1.51 11.45 -14.94
N GLY A 246 -1.13 11.33 -13.66
CA GLY A 246 -0.60 12.45 -12.88
C GLY A 246 0.88 12.69 -13.17
N LEU A 247 1.65 11.61 -13.15
CA LEU A 247 3.02 11.46 -13.64
C LEU A 247 3.05 10.35 -14.70
N PRO A 248 4.07 10.27 -15.57
CA PRO A 248 4.22 9.15 -16.49
C PRO A 248 4.04 7.78 -15.79
N GLY A 249 2.99 7.06 -16.19
CA GLY A 249 2.63 5.73 -15.67
C GLY A 249 1.91 5.72 -14.32
N GLN A 250 1.60 6.89 -13.75
CA GLN A 250 0.78 7.02 -12.55
C GLN A 250 -0.69 7.21 -12.93
N ASP A 251 -1.44 6.11 -13.06
CA ASP A 251 -2.87 6.15 -13.38
C ASP A 251 -3.66 7.00 -12.41
N LEU A 252 -4.59 7.78 -12.96
CA LEU A 252 -5.56 8.58 -12.22
C LEU A 252 -6.87 7.81 -12.05
N ILE A 253 -7.17 7.43 -10.80
CA ILE A 253 -8.42 6.78 -10.40
C ILE A 253 -9.43 7.81 -9.92
N TRP A 254 -10.71 7.51 -10.09
CA TRP A 254 -11.77 8.33 -9.50
C TRP A 254 -11.78 8.21 -7.96
N PRO A 255 -12.14 9.28 -7.23
CA PRO A 255 -12.01 9.34 -5.78
C PRO A 255 -12.88 8.33 -5.03
N GLY A 256 -13.97 7.85 -5.64
CA GLY A 256 -14.80 6.76 -5.11
C GLY A 256 -14.13 5.39 -5.12
N GLU A 257 -12.83 5.30 -5.35
CA GLU A 257 -12.04 4.10 -5.03
C GLU A 257 -11.32 4.22 -3.67
N VAL A 258 -11.27 5.43 -3.09
CA VAL A 258 -10.61 5.72 -1.82
C VAL A 258 -11.48 6.46 -0.81
N VAL A 259 -12.58 7.12 -1.22
CA VAL A 259 -13.49 7.86 -0.32
C VAL A 259 -14.95 7.64 -0.71
N ILE A 260 -15.79 7.35 0.28
CA ILE A 260 -17.24 7.16 0.13
C ILE A 260 -17.94 8.51 -0.15
N GLY A 261 -18.95 8.50 -1.01
CA GLY A 261 -19.73 9.67 -1.42
C GLY A 261 -19.27 10.29 -2.74
N TYR A 262 -18.31 9.66 -3.43
CA TYR A 262 -17.78 10.14 -4.71
C TYR A 262 -17.88 9.09 -5.82
N PRO A 263 -17.83 9.49 -7.10
CA PRO A 263 -17.80 8.55 -8.23
C PRO A 263 -16.63 7.60 -8.14
N GLY A 264 -16.87 6.30 -8.30
CA GLY A 264 -15.84 5.29 -8.54
C GLY A 264 -15.32 5.33 -9.99
N SER A 265 -14.44 4.40 -10.34
CA SER A 265 -13.89 4.28 -11.68
C SER A 265 -14.83 3.46 -12.58
N SER A 266 -15.07 3.94 -13.80
CA SER A 266 -15.83 3.19 -14.81
C SER A 266 -14.89 2.40 -15.73
N PRO A 267 -15.41 1.50 -16.59
CA PRO A 267 -14.62 0.84 -17.63
C PRO A 267 -13.90 1.80 -18.57
N ASP A 268 -14.39 3.04 -18.79
CA ASP A 268 -13.58 4.12 -19.36
C ASP A 268 -13.02 4.96 -18.19
N PRO A 269 -11.71 4.94 -17.91
CA PRO A 269 -11.14 5.64 -16.77
C PRO A 269 -11.28 7.18 -16.84
N LEU A 270 -11.69 7.72 -18.00
CA LEU A 270 -12.02 9.13 -18.16
C LEU A 270 -13.48 9.47 -17.90
N LEU A 271 -14.36 8.49 -17.67
CA LEU A 271 -15.74 8.72 -17.31
C LEU A 271 -15.97 8.33 -15.83
N PRO A 272 -16.75 9.12 -15.07
CA PRO A 272 -17.10 8.75 -13.71
C PRO A 272 -17.91 7.46 -13.72
N GLY A 273 -17.56 6.54 -12.82
CA GLY A 273 -18.37 5.36 -12.53
C GLY A 273 -19.53 5.70 -11.58
N GLN A 274 -20.14 4.65 -11.02
CA GLN A 274 -21.18 4.80 -10.01
C GLN A 274 -20.63 5.47 -8.75
N VAL A 275 -21.42 6.37 -8.16
CA VAL A 275 -21.10 6.96 -6.85
C VAL A 275 -21.13 5.85 -5.79
N ARG A 276 -20.12 5.86 -4.91
CA ARG A 276 -20.13 5.00 -3.73
C ARG A 276 -21.05 5.62 -2.69
N GLU A 277 -22.31 5.24 -2.72
CA GLU A 277 -23.31 5.82 -1.83
C GLU A 277 -22.96 5.52 -0.35
N PRO A 278 -23.06 6.52 0.54
CA PRO A 278 -22.85 6.31 1.95
C PRO A 278 -23.99 5.48 2.54
N MET A 279 -23.63 4.51 3.38
CA MET A 279 -24.61 3.74 4.14
C MET A 279 -24.00 3.31 5.48
N PRO A 280 -24.50 3.81 6.62
CA PRO A 280 -25.46 4.93 6.76
C PRO A 280 -24.92 6.27 6.22
N ASP A 281 -25.77 7.30 6.10
CA ASP A 281 -25.41 8.62 5.54
C ASP A 281 -24.14 9.24 6.16
N TRP A 282 -23.92 9.03 7.46
CA TRP A 282 -22.75 9.57 8.17
C TRP A 282 -21.41 8.94 7.73
N THR A 283 -21.42 7.88 6.93
CA THR A 283 -20.21 7.26 6.37
C THR A 283 -19.64 8.03 5.18
N ARG A 284 -20.36 9.05 4.67
CA ARG A 284 -19.87 9.96 3.63
C ARG A 284 -18.53 10.57 4.06
N ASN A 285 -17.64 10.77 3.08
CA ASN A 285 -16.26 11.24 3.29
C ASN A 285 -15.37 10.28 4.11
N GLY A 286 -15.88 9.10 4.46
CA GLY A 286 -15.11 8.05 5.09
C GLY A 286 -14.43 7.10 4.10
N SER A 287 -13.64 6.18 4.64
CA SER A 287 -12.92 5.14 3.91
C SER A 287 -12.70 3.92 4.79
N PHE A 288 -12.29 2.78 4.24
CA PHE A 288 -11.71 1.69 5.01
C PHE A 288 -10.19 1.79 5.05
N LEU A 289 -9.62 1.37 6.18
CA LEU A 289 -8.21 1.18 6.42
C LEU A 289 -7.97 -0.28 6.79
N VAL A 290 -7.08 -0.94 6.05
CA VAL A 290 -6.56 -2.25 6.41
C VAL A 290 -5.20 -2.05 7.04
N PHE A 291 -5.00 -2.61 8.24
CA PHE A 291 -3.70 -2.69 8.90
C PHE A 291 -3.25 -4.14 8.96
N ARG A 292 -2.01 -4.40 8.56
CA ARG A 292 -1.33 -5.70 8.70
C ARG A 292 0.06 -5.48 9.25
N ARG A 293 0.38 -6.13 10.36
CA ARG A 293 1.76 -6.24 10.86
C ARG A 293 2.42 -7.44 10.20
N LEU A 294 3.26 -7.18 9.20
CA LEU A 294 3.90 -8.22 8.39
C LEU A 294 5.36 -8.36 8.80
N ARG A 295 5.71 -9.39 9.58
CA ARG A 295 7.10 -9.68 9.91
C ARG A 295 7.82 -10.17 8.66
N GLN A 296 9.04 -9.70 8.42
CA GLN A 296 9.85 -10.06 7.26
C GLN A 296 11.11 -10.81 7.71
N ASP A 297 11.27 -12.04 7.24
CA ASP A 297 12.48 -12.84 7.42
C ASP A 297 13.47 -12.56 6.28
N VAL A 298 14.22 -11.47 6.44
CA VAL A 298 15.18 -10.96 5.44
C VAL A 298 16.26 -11.99 5.14
N GLY A 299 16.80 -12.62 6.20
CA GLY A 299 17.81 -13.66 6.08
C GLY A 299 17.33 -14.84 5.25
N LEU A 300 16.14 -15.37 5.59
CA LEU A 300 15.53 -16.46 4.85
C LEU A 300 15.27 -16.08 3.38
N PHE A 301 14.75 -14.89 3.12
CA PHE A 301 14.51 -14.40 1.76
C PHE A 301 15.79 -14.45 0.92
N TRP A 302 16.88 -13.81 1.37
CA TRP A 302 18.10 -13.72 0.57
C TRP A 302 18.86 -15.04 0.45
N ARG A 303 18.84 -15.90 1.49
CA ARG A 303 19.34 -17.28 1.35
C ARG A 303 18.53 -18.08 0.33
N THR A 304 17.20 -17.96 0.35
CA THR A 304 16.34 -18.61 -0.65
C THR A 304 16.67 -18.12 -2.05
N MET A 305 16.81 -16.80 -2.26
CA MET A 305 17.17 -16.23 -3.56
C MET A 305 18.53 -16.75 -4.05
N ARG A 306 19.53 -16.82 -3.16
CA ARG A 306 20.87 -17.32 -3.49
C ARG A 306 20.87 -18.79 -3.89
N GLU A 307 20.22 -19.64 -3.10
CA GLU A 307 20.13 -21.07 -3.35
C GLU A 307 19.39 -21.34 -4.66
N THR A 308 18.22 -20.73 -4.85
CA THR A 308 17.42 -20.89 -6.07
C THR A 308 18.12 -20.32 -7.31
N ALA A 309 18.81 -19.18 -7.20
CA ALA A 309 19.58 -18.63 -8.32
C ALA A 309 20.74 -19.55 -8.72
N ALA A 310 21.45 -20.14 -7.74
CA ALA A 310 22.53 -21.08 -8.00
C ALA A 310 22.06 -22.40 -8.64
N GLU A 311 20.83 -22.83 -8.34
CA GLU A 311 20.19 -23.96 -9.02
C GLU A 311 19.79 -23.59 -10.45
N LEU A 312 19.10 -22.46 -10.63
CA LEU A 312 18.70 -21.95 -11.94
C LEU A 312 19.91 -21.76 -12.86
N ALA A 313 21.04 -21.26 -12.36
CA ALA A 313 22.25 -21.03 -13.15
C ALA A 313 22.83 -22.30 -13.80
N ARG A 314 22.39 -23.50 -13.39
CA ARG A 314 22.78 -24.78 -14.02
C ARG A 314 21.88 -25.16 -15.19
N HIS A 315 20.75 -24.48 -15.37
CA HIS A 315 19.83 -24.69 -16.47
C HIS A 315 20.23 -23.87 -17.70
N PRO A 316 20.07 -24.42 -18.92
CA PRO A 316 20.33 -23.68 -20.15
C PRO A 316 19.57 -22.35 -20.18
N GLY A 317 20.28 -21.27 -20.48
CA GLY A 317 19.73 -19.93 -20.61
C GLY A 317 19.57 -19.16 -19.29
N PHE A 318 20.02 -19.71 -18.16
CA PHE A 318 19.98 -19.07 -16.85
C PHE A 318 21.37 -18.86 -16.23
N GLU A 319 22.45 -19.08 -16.98
CA GLU A 319 23.85 -19.12 -16.50
C GLU A 319 24.28 -17.82 -15.78
N GLY A 320 23.65 -16.68 -16.13
CA GLY A 320 23.87 -15.38 -15.48
C GLY A 320 22.86 -15.01 -14.39
N MET A 321 22.08 -15.96 -13.86
CA MET A 321 21.13 -15.70 -12.78
C MET A 321 21.87 -15.47 -11.46
N THR A 322 21.60 -14.34 -10.83
CA THR A 322 22.04 -14.02 -9.46
C THR A 322 20.84 -13.98 -8.53
N ASP A 323 21.08 -14.00 -7.21
CA ASP A 323 20.05 -13.76 -6.21
C ASP A 323 19.34 -12.42 -6.43
N GLU A 324 20.09 -11.35 -6.70
CA GLU A 324 19.52 -10.02 -6.97
C GLU A 324 18.66 -10.01 -8.24
N LYS A 325 19.08 -10.67 -9.31
CA LYS A 325 18.29 -10.76 -10.56
C LYS A 325 17.03 -11.60 -10.36
N LEU A 326 17.12 -12.69 -9.59
CA LEU A 326 15.96 -13.51 -9.24
C LEU A 326 14.98 -12.72 -8.37
N ALA A 327 15.47 -12.07 -7.32
CA ALA A 327 14.68 -11.24 -6.41
C ALA A 327 14.00 -10.09 -7.17
N ALA A 328 14.71 -9.43 -8.08
CA ALA A 328 14.15 -8.38 -8.93
C ALA A 328 13.02 -8.89 -9.84
N ARG A 329 13.11 -10.13 -10.32
CA ARG A 329 12.05 -10.78 -11.13
C ARG A 329 10.88 -11.27 -10.29
N VAL A 330 11.11 -11.67 -9.04
CA VAL A 330 10.05 -11.99 -8.05
C VAL A 330 9.25 -10.72 -7.70
N VAL A 331 9.92 -9.59 -7.51
CA VAL A 331 9.25 -8.32 -7.18
C VAL A 331 8.67 -7.64 -8.43
N GLY A 332 9.41 -7.69 -9.54
CA GLY A 332 9.19 -6.95 -10.79
C GLY A 332 9.91 -5.59 -10.85
N ARG A 333 10.71 -5.27 -9.84
CA ARG A 333 11.65 -4.13 -9.79
C ARG A 333 12.96 -4.59 -9.16
N TRP A 334 14.05 -3.95 -9.56
CA TRP A 334 15.31 -4.03 -8.82
C TRP A 334 15.21 -3.32 -7.48
N MET A 335 16.17 -3.55 -6.59
CA MET A 335 16.25 -2.92 -5.27
C MET A 335 16.17 -1.39 -5.37
N SER A 336 16.84 -0.80 -6.37
CA SER A 336 16.81 0.65 -6.63
C SER A 336 15.42 1.26 -6.95
N GLY A 337 14.44 0.41 -7.27
CA GLY A 337 13.14 0.81 -7.79
C GLY A 337 13.01 0.77 -9.32
N ALA A 338 14.11 0.53 -10.07
CA ALA A 338 14.06 0.40 -11.52
C ALA A 338 13.16 -0.79 -11.94
N PRO A 339 12.16 -0.61 -12.81
CA PRO A 339 11.30 -1.71 -13.21
C PRO A 339 12.03 -2.66 -14.16
N VAL A 340 11.93 -3.97 -13.91
CA VAL A 340 12.55 -5.00 -14.76
C VAL A 340 12.10 -4.87 -16.22
N SER A 341 10.87 -4.41 -16.46
CA SER A 341 10.35 -4.13 -17.80
C SER A 341 11.13 -3.07 -18.59
N ARG A 342 11.87 -2.17 -17.92
CA ARG A 342 12.74 -1.16 -18.57
C ARG A 342 14.23 -1.50 -18.45
N ALA A 343 14.60 -2.25 -17.42
CA ALA A 343 15.98 -2.68 -17.14
C ALA A 343 16.02 -4.21 -16.97
N PRO A 344 15.92 -5.00 -18.06
CA PRO A 344 15.73 -6.45 -17.98
C PRO A 344 16.98 -7.22 -17.54
N ASP A 345 18.16 -6.67 -17.80
CA ASP A 345 19.42 -7.39 -17.69
C ASP A 345 20.18 -7.10 -16.40
N ALA A 346 20.18 -5.84 -15.96
CA ALA A 346 20.87 -5.32 -14.78
C ALA A 346 20.11 -4.13 -14.18
N ASP A 347 20.39 -3.80 -12.93
CA ASP A 347 19.82 -2.64 -12.26
C ASP A 347 20.27 -1.32 -12.91
N ASP A 348 19.37 -0.34 -12.97
CA ASP A 348 19.62 1.03 -13.39
C ASP A 348 19.22 1.96 -12.23
N VAL A 349 20.18 2.22 -11.36
CA VAL A 349 19.95 2.96 -10.10
C VAL A 349 19.43 4.38 -10.36
N GLU A 350 19.83 5.01 -11.46
CA GLU A 350 19.39 6.37 -11.80
C GLU A 350 17.96 6.35 -12.35
N LEU A 351 17.59 5.33 -13.13
CA LEU A 351 16.18 5.10 -13.49
C LEU A 351 15.36 4.87 -12.23
N GLY A 352 15.81 4.04 -11.29
CA GLY A 352 15.09 3.74 -10.05
C GLY A 352 14.74 4.99 -9.23
N LYS A 353 15.69 5.94 -9.12
CA LYS A 353 15.51 7.22 -8.40
C LYS A 353 14.61 8.23 -9.14
N GLU A 354 14.46 8.12 -10.45
CA GLU A 354 13.77 9.12 -11.26
C GLU A 354 12.25 8.89 -11.31
N ARG A 355 11.52 9.54 -10.41
CA ARG A 355 10.05 9.45 -10.30
C ARG A 355 9.27 9.86 -11.55
N ARG A 356 9.87 10.62 -12.48
CA ARG A 356 9.25 11.00 -13.75
C ARG A 356 9.37 9.90 -14.82
N ALA A 357 10.16 8.86 -14.58
CA ALA A 357 10.41 7.76 -15.52
C ALA A 357 10.15 6.36 -14.93
N ASN A 358 10.49 6.12 -13.66
CA ASN A 358 10.52 4.80 -13.03
C ASN A 358 9.17 4.06 -12.95
N ASN A 359 8.06 4.73 -13.28
CA ASN A 359 6.74 4.11 -13.35
C ASN A 359 6.12 4.12 -14.75
N GLN A 360 6.76 4.75 -15.74
CA GLN A 360 6.33 4.79 -17.14
C GLN A 360 6.70 3.48 -17.85
N PHE A 361 5.87 2.45 -17.65
CA PHE A 361 5.95 1.21 -18.40
C PHE A 361 4.58 0.55 -18.49
N ARG A 362 4.46 -0.33 -19.47
CA ARG A 362 3.33 -1.20 -19.77
C ARG A 362 3.82 -2.64 -19.85
N TYR A 363 2.88 -3.57 -19.94
CA TYR A 363 3.15 -4.98 -20.02
C TYR A 363 2.79 -5.54 -21.39
N ASP A 364 1.62 -5.25 -21.95
CA ASP A 364 1.18 -5.91 -23.20
C ASP A 364 1.55 -5.10 -24.45
N SER A 365 1.82 -3.80 -24.31
CA SER A 365 2.16 -2.89 -25.41
C SER A 365 3.53 -2.24 -25.22
N ASP A 366 4.17 -1.86 -26.33
CA ASP A 366 5.33 -0.95 -26.30
C ASP A 366 4.97 0.33 -25.56
N THR A 367 5.83 0.74 -24.63
CA THR A 367 5.59 1.93 -23.82
C THR A 367 6.05 3.18 -24.58
N PRO A 368 5.16 4.15 -24.84
CA PRO A 368 5.56 5.42 -25.43
C PRO A 368 6.26 6.30 -24.39
N LYS A 369 7.24 7.09 -24.84
CA LYS A 369 7.74 8.23 -24.07
C LYS A 369 6.62 9.27 -23.91
N LEU A 370 6.48 9.84 -22.71
CA LEU A 370 5.54 10.94 -22.45
C LEU A 370 6.33 12.20 -22.09
N PRO A 371 6.00 13.37 -22.66
CA PRO A 371 6.70 14.61 -22.36
C PRO A 371 6.37 15.10 -20.95
N VAL A 372 7.39 15.53 -20.22
CA VAL A 372 7.28 16.20 -18.92
C VAL A 372 8.11 17.48 -19.01
N GLU A 373 7.56 18.61 -18.56
CA GLU A 373 8.26 19.89 -18.60
C GLU A 373 9.59 19.83 -17.81
N GLY A 374 10.67 20.32 -18.41
CA GLY A 374 12.00 20.33 -17.79
C GLY A 374 12.61 18.94 -17.56
N PHE A 375 12.12 17.90 -18.23
CA PHE A 375 12.64 16.54 -18.11
C PHE A 375 12.61 15.79 -19.45
N ASP A 376 13.73 15.17 -19.79
CA ASP A 376 13.85 14.30 -20.96
C ASP A 376 14.15 12.87 -20.50
N ASP A 377 13.26 11.93 -20.85
CA ASP A 377 13.41 10.51 -20.49
C ASP A 377 14.43 9.85 -21.43
N ASN A 378 15.70 9.88 -21.00
CA ASN A 378 16.84 9.26 -21.69
C ASN A 378 17.06 7.80 -21.33
N PHE A 379 16.21 7.20 -20.50
CA PHE A 379 16.32 5.81 -20.11
C PHE A 379 15.68 4.88 -21.16
N PRO A 380 16.09 3.60 -21.22
CA PRO A 380 15.45 2.60 -22.08
C PRO A 380 13.93 2.51 -21.82
N GLN A 381 13.16 2.34 -22.90
CA GLN A 381 11.70 2.22 -22.82
C GLN A 381 11.29 0.76 -22.78
N ALA A 382 10.27 0.44 -21.99
CA ALA A 382 9.75 -0.93 -21.90
C ALA A 382 9.12 -1.36 -23.23
N LYS A 383 9.45 -2.59 -23.66
CA LYS A 383 8.85 -3.27 -24.80
C LYS A 383 7.66 -4.11 -24.38
N ALA A 384 6.78 -4.41 -25.34
CA ALA A 384 5.68 -5.34 -25.14
C ALA A 384 6.21 -6.68 -24.62
N ASP A 385 5.64 -7.12 -23.50
CA ASP A 385 5.95 -8.36 -22.79
C ASP A 385 4.67 -9.14 -22.42
N PRO A 386 3.75 -9.40 -23.39
CA PRO A 386 2.48 -10.06 -23.10
C PRO A 386 2.67 -11.50 -22.59
N ALA A 387 3.81 -12.12 -22.89
CA ALA A 387 4.18 -13.48 -22.51
C ALA A 387 4.94 -13.57 -21.16
N GLY A 388 5.29 -12.45 -20.53
CA GLY A 388 6.02 -12.46 -19.26
C GLY A 388 7.46 -12.97 -19.37
N ILE A 389 8.09 -12.77 -20.53
CA ILE A 389 9.49 -13.12 -20.81
C ILE A 389 10.42 -12.20 -20.03
N THR A 390 10.09 -10.90 -19.96
CA THR A 390 10.92 -9.90 -19.27
C THR A 390 10.54 -9.79 -17.80
N CYS A 391 9.28 -9.48 -17.52
CA CYS A 391 8.73 -9.36 -16.18
C CYS A 391 7.74 -10.52 -15.97
N PRO A 392 8.07 -11.53 -15.13
CA PRO A 392 7.19 -12.69 -14.95
C PRO A 392 5.76 -12.28 -14.62
N TRP A 393 4.77 -13.04 -15.10
CA TRP A 393 3.37 -12.81 -14.70
C TRP A 393 3.15 -12.92 -13.19
N ALA A 394 3.94 -13.77 -12.54
CA ALA A 394 4.00 -13.96 -11.08
C ALA A 394 4.71 -12.83 -10.32
N ALA A 395 5.37 -11.88 -10.99
CA ALA A 395 6.05 -10.79 -10.32
C ALA A 395 5.07 -9.99 -9.47
N HIS A 396 5.44 -9.67 -8.23
CA HIS A 396 4.55 -9.05 -7.24
C HIS A 396 3.81 -7.84 -7.81
N ILE A 397 4.54 -6.87 -8.42
CA ILE A 397 3.92 -5.66 -8.96
C ILE A 397 2.99 -5.92 -10.16
N ARG A 398 3.20 -7.02 -10.90
CA ARG A 398 2.39 -7.41 -12.07
C ARG A 398 1.13 -8.15 -11.62
N LYS A 399 1.22 -8.93 -10.54
CA LYS A 399 0.08 -9.58 -9.88
C LYS A 399 -0.89 -8.54 -9.31
N VAL A 400 -0.41 -7.47 -8.68
CA VAL A 400 -1.28 -6.48 -8.01
C VAL A 400 -1.70 -5.31 -8.90
N ASN A 401 -1.08 -5.14 -10.07
CA ASN A 401 -1.48 -4.14 -11.06
C ASN A 401 -1.09 -4.59 -12.47
N VAL A 402 -2.03 -5.13 -13.24
CA VAL A 402 -1.76 -5.62 -14.60
C VAL A 402 -1.65 -4.52 -15.67
N ARG A 403 -1.77 -3.24 -15.29
CA ARG A 403 -1.60 -2.08 -16.19
C ARG A 403 -2.47 -2.17 -17.45
N ASP A 404 -1.84 -2.28 -18.62
CA ASP A 404 -2.51 -2.37 -19.92
C ASP A 404 -2.84 -3.80 -20.34
N SER A 405 -2.50 -4.81 -19.54
CA SER A 405 -2.88 -6.19 -19.81
C SER A 405 -4.35 -6.43 -19.47
N GLY A 406 -5.02 -7.26 -20.26
CA GLY A 406 -6.28 -7.86 -19.85
C GLY A 406 -6.10 -8.80 -18.64
N SER A 407 -7.16 -8.99 -17.88
CA SER A 407 -7.22 -9.87 -16.70
C SER A 407 -8.48 -10.72 -16.73
N ASP A 408 -8.64 -11.56 -15.72
CA ASP A 408 -9.87 -12.27 -15.43
C ASP A 408 -11.09 -11.38 -15.16
N MET A 409 -10.86 -10.10 -14.88
CA MET A 409 -11.90 -9.10 -14.67
C MET A 409 -12.30 -8.35 -15.95
N GLY A 410 -11.66 -8.63 -17.09
CA GLY A 410 -11.91 -7.99 -18.38
C GLY A 410 -10.69 -7.30 -18.96
N GLY A 411 -10.90 -6.20 -19.71
CA GLY A 411 -9.82 -5.42 -20.30
C GLY A 411 -8.93 -4.70 -19.26
N SER A 412 -7.90 -3.98 -19.74
CA SER A 412 -6.94 -3.22 -18.93
C SER A 412 -7.58 -2.34 -17.85
N ASP A 413 -8.71 -1.72 -18.21
CA ASP A 413 -9.34 -0.70 -17.41
C ASP A 413 -10.09 -1.30 -16.19
N ALA A 414 -10.31 -2.62 -16.17
CA ALA A 414 -10.91 -3.33 -15.04
C ALA A 414 -10.04 -3.28 -13.76
N THR A 415 -8.75 -2.94 -13.89
CA THR A 415 -7.83 -2.82 -12.75
C THR A 415 -8.03 -1.53 -11.95
N TYR A 416 -8.66 -0.51 -12.51
CA TYR A 416 -8.82 0.81 -11.86
C TYR A 416 -9.67 0.71 -10.58
N THR A 417 -10.64 -0.21 -10.55
CA THR A 417 -11.51 -0.46 -9.39
C THR A 417 -10.87 -1.36 -8.32
N ARG A 418 -9.65 -1.85 -8.56
CA ARG A 418 -8.90 -2.73 -7.66
C ARG A 418 -7.72 -2.03 -6.98
N ARG A 419 -7.55 -0.74 -7.24
CA ARG A 419 -6.41 0.04 -6.75
C ARG A 419 -6.58 0.38 -5.29
N VAL A 420 -5.50 0.22 -4.51
CA VAL A 420 -5.44 0.67 -3.11
C VAL A 420 -4.39 1.76 -2.97
N LEU A 421 -4.57 2.68 -2.02
CA LEU A 421 -3.53 3.62 -1.62
C LEU A 421 -2.74 3.01 -0.46
N ARG A 422 -1.45 2.74 -0.66
CA ARG A 422 -0.58 2.16 0.39
C ARG A 422 0.13 3.26 1.16
N ILE A 423 0.02 3.26 2.48
CA ILE A 423 0.59 4.28 3.39
C ILE A 423 1.43 3.65 4.51
N GLY A 424 1.86 2.41 4.31
CA GLY A 424 2.65 1.66 5.29
C GLY A 424 4.07 2.20 5.49
N VAL A 425 4.72 1.70 6.54
CA VAL A 425 6.10 2.05 6.91
C VAL A 425 6.81 0.83 7.51
N PRO A 426 8.12 0.63 7.31
CA PRO A 426 8.85 -0.44 7.97
C PRO A 426 8.83 -0.31 9.51
N PHE A 427 8.96 -1.41 10.24
CA PHE A 427 9.20 -1.44 11.69
C PHE A 427 10.41 -2.31 12.02
N GLY A 428 10.98 -2.12 13.20
CA GLY A 428 12.12 -2.89 13.68
C GLY A 428 13.46 -2.48 13.03
N ALA A 429 14.55 -2.91 13.67
CA ALA A 429 15.89 -2.60 13.20
C ALA A 429 16.25 -3.39 11.93
N PRO A 430 17.00 -2.80 10.99
CA PRO A 430 17.47 -3.50 9.80
C PRO A 430 18.38 -4.68 10.16
N LEU A 431 18.47 -5.67 9.27
CA LEU A 431 19.38 -6.81 9.40
C LEU A 431 20.73 -6.46 8.74
N ALA A 432 21.81 -6.44 9.51
CA ALA A 432 23.13 -6.02 9.03
C ALA A 432 23.71 -6.98 7.97
N ASP A 433 23.73 -8.28 8.26
CA ASP A 433 24.05 -9.31 7.26
C ASP A 433 22.75 -9.87 6.68
N ARG A 434 22.51 -9.59 5.40
CA ARG A 434 21.30 -10.01 4.69
C ARG A 434 21.11 -11.51 4.59
N TYR A 435 22.15 -12.28 4.86
CA TYR A 435 22.13 -13.74 4.81
C TYR A 435 22.12 -14.37 6.20
N ALA A 436 22.13 -13.59 7.29
CA ALA A 436 22.16 -14.07 8.67
C ALA A 436 20.94 -14.95 9.00
N THR A 437 21.17 -16.03 9.75
CA THR A 437 20.06 -16.87 10.24
C THR A 437 19.32 -16.18 11.38
N LEU A 438 18.15 -16.71 11.77
CA LEU A 438 17.40 -16.17 12.89
C LEU A 438 18.20 -16.22 14.21
N ALA A 439 19.09 -17.21 14.37
CA ALA A 439 19.94 -17.36 15.56
C ALA A 439 21.06 -16.31 15.62
N ASP A 440 21.47 -15.78 14.47
CA ASP A 440 22.53 -14.78 14.35
C ASP A 440 21.97 -13.34 14.38
N ASP A 441 20.65 -13.20 14.40
CA ASP A 441 19.96 -11.93 14.39
C ASP A 441 19.75 -11.39 15.81
N PRO A 442 20.37 -10.26 16.20
CA PRO A 442 20.24 -9.69 17.55
C PRO A 442 18.80 -9.26 17.90
N HIS A 443 17.91 -9.13 16.91
CA HIS A 443 16.51 -8.76 17.09
C HIS A 443 15.54 -9.93 16.89
N ASN A 444 16.03 -11.17 16.77
CA ASN A 444 15.22 -12.38 16.62
C ASN A 444 14.12 -12.25 15.55
N GLY A 445 14.44 -11.67 14.40
CA GLY A 445 13.52 -11.53 13.28
C GLY A 445 12.45 -10.45 13.45
N ASN A 446 12.45 -9.67 14.55
CA ASN A 446 11.42 -8.67 14.84
C ASN A 446 11.60 -7.39 14.01
N ARG A 447 11.33 -7.51 12.71
CA ARG A 447 11.30 -6.43 11.72
C ARG A 447 10.28 -6.75 10.64
N GLY A 448 9.88 -5.74 9.90
CA GLY A 448 9.04 -5.94 8.73
C GLY A 448 8.27 -4.70 8.34
N LEU A 449 7.05 -4.87 7.87
CA LEU A 449 6.22 -3.79 7.36
C LEU A 449 4.94 -3.63 8.19
N LEU A 450 4.69 -2.41 8.64
CA LEU A 450 3.35 -1.98 9.05
C LEU A 450 2.59 -1.64 7.77
N PHE A 451 2.03 -2.66 7.14
CA PHE A 451 1.24 -2.47 5.93
C PHE A 451 -0.07 -1.79 6.28
N LEU A 452 -0.33 -0.66 5.63
CA LEU A 452 -1.54 0.13 5.75
C LEU A 452 -2.05 0.42 4.34
N SER A 453 -3.31 0.11 4.07
CA SER A 453 -3.97 0.45 2.81
C SER A 453 -5.34 1.08 3.00
N VAL A 454 -5.62 2.08 2.17
CA VAL A 454 -6.87 2.84 2.15
C VAL A 454 -7.65 2.50 0.88
N GLN A 455 -8.95 2.22 1.06
CA GLN A 455 -9.87 1.81 0.02
C GLN A 455 -11.34 2.00 0.44
N VAL A 456 -12.28 2.00 -0.51
CA VAL A 456 -13.74 2.04 -0.20
C VAL A 456 -14.38 0.65 -0.06
N SER A 457 -13.73 -0.42 -0.53
CA SER A 457 -14.18 -1.79 -0.33
C SER A 457 -12.99 -2.70 0.00
N ILE A 458 -13.07 -3.36 1.15
CA ILE A 458 -12.06 -4.32 1.59
C ILE A 458 -12.10 -5.56 0.70
N GLU A 459 -13.30 -6.03 0.37
CA GLU A 459 -13.59 -7.21 -0.43
C GLU A 459 -13.08 -7.05 -1.86
N ASP A 460 -13.42 -5.92 -2.49
CA ASP A 460 -13.13 -5.69 -3.91
C ASP A 460 -11.71 -5.22 -4.16
N GLN A 461 -10.99 -4.76 -3.14
CA GLN A 461 -9.64 -4.21 -3.29
C GLN A 461 -8.61 -5.04 -2.53
N PHE A 462 -8.45 -4.86 -1.21
CA PHE A 462 -7.40 -5.58 -0.45
C PHE A 462 -7.55 -7.11 -0.48
N GLU A 463 -8.72 -7.64 -0.12
CA GLU A 463 -8.93 -9.09 -0.09
C GLU A 463 -8.92 -9.68 -1.49
N PHE A 464 -9.45 -8.96 -2.48
CA PHE A 464 -9.38 -9.39 -3.88
C PHE A 464 -7.92 -9.55 -4.34
N LEU A 465 -7.07 -8.54 -4.13
CA LEU A 465 -5.66 -8.61 -4.50
C LEU A 465 -4.94 -9.78 -3.84
N GLN A 466 -5.19 -10.02 -2.54
CA GLN A 466 -4.59 -11.14 -1.82
C GLN A 466 -5.11 -12.48 -2.34
N THR A 467 -6.43 -12.67 -2.33
CA THR A 467 -7.06 -13.99 -2.49
C THR A 467 -7.23 -14.42 -3.93
N ARG A 468 -7.60 -13.48 -4.82
CA ARG A 468 -7.91 -13.76 -6.22
C ARG A 468 -6.70 -13.60 -7.11
N TRP A 469 -5.78 -12.72 -6.78
CA TRP A 469 -4.57 -12.52 -7.58
C TRP A 469 -3.37 -13.18 -6.92
N MET A 470 -2.83 -12.65 -5.83
CA MET A 470 -1.55 -13.10 -5.27
C MET A 470 -1.53 -14.59 -4.90
N ASN A 471 -2.59 -15.10 -4.27
CA ASN A 471 -2.71 -16.49 -3.82
C ASN A 471 -3.05 -17.50 -4.92
N ASP A 472 -3.60 -17.06 -6.06
CA ASP A 472 -4.09 -17.96 -7.11
C ASP A 472 -3.07 -18.09 -8.26
N PRO A 473 -2.59 -19.30 -8.59
CA PRO A 473 -1.62 -19.50 -9.65
C PRO A 473 -2.18 -19.33 -11.07
N THR A 474 -3.49 -19.24 -11.22
CA THR A 474 -4.18 -19.11 -12.51
C THR A 474 -4.58 -17.67 -12.82
N ARG A 475 -4.35 -16.73 -11.89
CA ARG A 475 -4.83 -15.35 -11.99
C ARG A 475 -3.67 -14.36 -11.88
N PRO A 476 -3.81 -13.12 -12.40
CA PRO A 476 -4.92 -12.58 -13.20
C PRO A 476 -4.99 -13.13 -14.63
N LYS A 477 -3.97 -13.89 -15.07
CA LYS A 477 -3.86 -14.48 -16.42
C LYS A 477 -3.40 -15.94 -16.31
N THR A 478 -3.98 -16.87 -17.06
CA THR A 478 -3.61 -18.28 -16.94
C THR A 478 -2.57 -18.71 -17.99
N PRO A 479 -1.50 -19.45 -17.60
CA PRO A 479 -1.05 -19.70 -16.23
C PRO A 479 -0.17 -18.54 -15.70
N ALA A 480 -0.45 -17.97 -14.53
CA ALA A 480 0.32 -16.85 -13.98
C ALA A 480 1.46 -17.29 -13.05
N GLY A 481 1.23 -18.39 -12.31
CA GLY A 481 1.99 -18.71 -11.11
C GLY A 481 1.53 -17.90 -9.89
N HIS A 482 1.99 -18.31 -8.72
CA HIS A 482 1.75 -17.60 -7.46
C HIS A 482 2.61 -16.34 -7.38
N ASP A 483 2.12 -15.32 -6.67
CA ASP A 483 3.02 -14.30 -6.13
C ASP A 483 3.94 -14.97 -5.11
N LEU A 484 5.25 -15.04 -5.41
CA LEU A 484 6.21 -15.70 -4.53
C LEU A 484 6.54 -14.86 -3.29
N LEU A 485 6.34 -13.54 -3.32
CA LEU A 485 6.68 -12.63 -2.23
C LEU A 485 5.60 -12.66 -1.15
N VAL A 486 4.39 -12.24 -1.49
CA VAL A 486 3.28 -12.01 -0.55
C VAL A 486 2.20 -13.09 -0.63
N GLY A 487 2.05 -13.73 -1.79
CA GLY A 487 1.03 -14.75 -2.01
C GLY A 487 1.10 -15.86 -0.97
N GLN A 488 -0.03 -16.41 -0.58
CA GLN A 488 -0.16 -17.49 0.37
C GLN A 488 -0.88 -18.64 -0.32
N ASN A 489 -0.38 -19.87 -0.19
CA ASN A 489 -1.08 -21.04 -0.75
C ASN A 489 -1.79 -21.80 0.39
N PRO A 490 -3.12 -21.62 0.56
CA PRO A 490 -3.88 -22.35 1.58
C PRO A 490 -4.26 -23.78 1.16
N ALA A 491 -3.87 -24.25 -0.04
CA ALA A 491 -4.25 -25.57 -0.53
C ALA A 491 -3.76 -26.70 0.40
N ALA A 492 -4.71 -27.51 0.86
CA ALA A 492 -4.44 -28.61 1.76
C ALA A 492 -3.51 -29.65 1.10
N GLY A 493 -2.52 -30.13 1.84
CA GLY A 493 -1.56 -31.15 1.35
C GLY A 493 -0.41 -30.61 0.50
N GLU A 494 -0.43 -29.34 0.09
CA GLU A 494 0.64 -28.73 -0.72
C GLU A 494 1.76 -28.09 0.12
N GLY A 495 1.61 -28.08 1.45
CA GLY A 495 2.61 -27.54 2.38
C GLY A 495 2.94 -26.08 2.09
N ARG A 496 1.93 -25.30 1.66
CA ARG A 496 2.03 -23.87 1.32
C ARG A 496 3.05 -23.55 0.23
N ALA A 497 3.39 -24.53 -0.62
CA ALA A 497 4.31 -24.33 -1.74
C ALA A 497 3.74 -23.30 -2.73
N ARG A 498 4.60 -22.39 -3.18
CA ARG A 498 4.26 -21.35 -4.16
C ARG A 498 5.26 -21.47 -5.30
N GLY A 499 4.76 -21.40 -6.53
CA GLY A 499 5.60 -21.55 -7.71
C GLY A 499 5.11 -20.77 -8.92
N CYS A 500 6.04 -20.50 -9.82
CA CYS A 500 5.82 -19.84 -11.10
C CYS A 500 6.82 -20.33 -12.17
N VAL A 501 6.65 -19.88 -13.41
CA VAL A 501 7.61 -20.08 -14.49
C VAL A 501 8.36 -18.78 -14.75
N MET A 502 9.66 -18.88 -15.01
CA MET A 502 10.49 -17.76 -15.45
C MET A 502 11.16 -18.09 -16.79
N PHE A 503 11.47 -17.04 -17.57
CA PHE A 503 12.18 -17.15 -18.84
C PHE A 503 13.64 -16.73 -18.72
N GLY A 504 14.54 -17.57 -19.20
CA GLY A 504 15.95 -17.29 -19.41
C GLY A 504 16.24 -16.80 -20.83
N SER A 505 17.51 -16.65 -21.17
CA SER A 505 17.94 -16.34 -22.54
C SER A 505 17.52 -17.44 -23.52
N GLY A 506 17.31 -17.09 -24.78
CA GLY A 506 16.87 -18.05 -25.79
C GLY A 506 15.49 -18.66 -25.51
N LEU A 507 14.64 -17.95 -24.74
CA LEU A 507 13.28 -18.37 -24.34
C LEU A 507 13.22 -19.69 -23.55
N GLN A 508 14.33 -20.08 -22.92
CA GLN A 508 14.36 -21.23 -22.03
C GLN A 508 13.47 -20.96 -20.81
N GLN A 509 12.74 -21.97 -20.36
CA GLN A 509 11.82 -21.85 -19.23
C GLN A 509 12.32 -22.69 -18.05
N ALA A 510 12.20 -22.15 -16.85
CA ALA A 510 12.45 -22.88 -15.61
C ALA A 510 11.31 -22.63 -14.62
N GLY A 511 10.92 -23.69 -13.91
CA GLY A 511 10.03 -23.59 -12.78
C GLY A 511 10.79 -23.09 -11.55
N VAL A 512 10.22 -22.11 -10.86
CA VAL A 512 10.70 -21.62 -9.57
C VAL A 512 9.64 -21.93 -8.54
N SER A 513 10.02 -22.57 -7.43
CA SER A 513 9.09 -22.95 -6.37
C SER A 513 9.74 -22.82 -5.00
N THR A 514 8.97 -22.42 -3.99
CA THR A 514 9.44 -22.33 -2.61
C THR A 514 8.32 -22.64 -1.62
N LYS A 515 8.70 -23.21 -0.47
CA LYS A 515 7.85 -23.34 0.73
C LYS A 515 8.23 -22.35 1.82
N ALA A 516 9.30 -21.58 1.62
CA ALA A 516 9.75 -20.60 2.59
C ALA A 516 8.71 -19.48 2.72
N GLU A 517 8.35 -19.13 3.95
CA GLU A 517 7.45 -18.02 4.27
C GLU A 517 8.28 -16.82 4.70
N TRP A 518 8.60 -15.94 3.75
CA TRP A 518 9.42 -14.76 4.03
C TRP A 518 8.64 -13.67 4.75
N ILE A 519 7.33 -13.65 4.59
CA ILE A 519 6.43 -12.68 5.20
C ILE A 519 5.42 -13.41 6.07
N VAL A 520 5.44 -13.12 7.37
CA VAL A 520 4.57 -13.75 8.36
C VAL A 520 3.63 -12.70 8.95
N PRO A 521 2.30 -12.87 8.81
CA PRO A 521 1.35 -11.93 9.39
C PRO A 521 1.23 -12.14 10.89
N THR A 522 1.56 -11.11 11.68
CA THR A 522 1.65 -11.18 13.15
C THR A 522 0.66 -10.25 13.84
N GLY A 523 -0.30 -9.70 13.09
CA GLY A 523 -1.37 -8.86 13.62
C GLY A 523 -1.99 -7.97 12.57
N GLY A 524 -3.04 -7.24 12.96
CA GLY A 524 -3.70 -6.28 12.09
C GLY A 524 -5.12 -5.94 12.49
N GLY A 525 -5.88 -5.37 11.57
CA GLY A 525 -7.30 -5.11 11.74
C GLY A 525 -7.91 -4.45 10.51
N TYR A 526 -9.24 -4.50 10.45
CA TYR A 526 -10.02 -3.73 9.50
C TYR A 526 -10.71 -2.60 10.25
N PHE A 527 -10.53 -1.38 9.74
CA PHE A 527 -11.01 -0.16 10.37
C PHE A 527 -11.77 0.68 9.35
N PHE A 528 -12.77 1.41 9.81
CA PHE A 528 -13.39 2.50 9.10
C PHE A 528 -12.78 3.82 9.55
N LEU A 529 -12.42 4.67 8.61
CA LEU A 529 -11.97 6.04 8.80
C LEU A 529 -13.18 6.95 8.65
N PRO A 530 -13.88 7.34 9.75
CA PRO A 530 -15.01 8.26 9.68
C PRO A 530 -14.58 9.66 9.27
N SER A 531 -15.48 10.45 8.68
CA SER A 531 -15.24 11.88 8.47
C SER A 531 -15.16 12.64 9.80
N LEU A 532 -14.57 13.85 9.79
CA LEU A 532 -14.49 14.67 10.99
C LEU A 532 -15.89 15.04 11.51
N SER A 533 -16.82 15.33 10.62
CA SER A 533 -18.22 15.57 10.98
C SER A 533 -18.83 14.35 11.65
N ALA A 534 -18.65 13.14 11.09
CA ALA A 534 -19.17 11.91 11.68
C ALA A 534 -18.59 11.65 13.08
N ILE A 535 -17.31 11.90 13.30
CA ILE A 535 -16.71 11.77 14.64
C ILE A 535 -17.41 12.72 15.61
N ARG A 536 -17.57 13.99 15.25
CA ARG A 536 -18.16 15.01 16.11
C ARG A 536 -19.65 14.79 16.37
N THR A 537 -20.44 14.46 15.35
CA THR A 537 -21.90 14.49 15.42
C THR A 537 -22.53 13.11 15.61
N VAL A 538 -21.77 12.02 15.46
CA VAL A 538 -22.27 10.65 15.61
C VAL A 538 -21.48 9.89 16.67
N LEU A 539 -20.17 9.79 16.52
CA LEU A 539 -19.37 8.90 17.37
C LEU A 539 -19.08 9.47 18.77
N ALA A 540 -18.98 10.79 18.89
CA ALA A 540 -18.70 11.48 20.15
C ALA A 540 -19.96 11.85 20.97
N GLN A 541 -21.17 11.44 20.53
CA GLN A 541 -22.45 11.83 21.14
C GLN A 541 -22.91 10.95 22.29
#